data_AF-A0A559NR59-F1
#
_entry.id   AF-A0A559NR59-F1
#
_cell.length_a   1.000
_cell.length_b   1.000
_cell.length_c   1.000
_cell.angle_alpha   90.00
_cell.angle_beta   90.00
_cell.angle_gamma   90.00
#
_symmetry.space_group_name_H-M   'P 1'
#
loop_
_entity.id
_entity.type
_entity.pdbx_description
1 polymer ?
#
loop_
_entity_poly.entity_id
_entity_poly.type
_entity_poly.pdbx_seq_one_letter_code
_entity_poly.pdbx_strand_id
1 'polypeptide(L)'
;MQVQVVKSKIHRVKVTGADLNYIGSITIDEDLMDAANIIRGEKVQIVNNNNGERLETYAIPGPRSSGEITLNGAAARKVAVGDILILITYAWMDIEAAKKFNPSLVFPNETNNLLN
;
A
#
# COMPACT_ATOMS: atom_id res chain seq x y z
N MET A 1 25.50 -10.83 3.44
CA MET A 1 25.10 -9.75 2.51
C MET A 1 23.59 -9.65 2.58
N GLN A 2 23.05 -8.46 2.78
CA GLN A 2 21.60 -8.25 2.86
C GLN A 2 21.05 -7.76 1.53
N VAL A 3 19.79 -8.11 1.26
CA VAL A 3 18.99 -7.65 0.10
C VAL A 3 17.64 -7.14 0.59
N GLN A 4 17.03 -6.21 -0.15
CA GLN A 4 15.63 -5.85 0.04
C GLN A 4 14.76 -6.76 -0.82
N VAL A 5 13.80 -7.45 -0.19
CA VAL A 5 12.81 -8.28 -0.88
C VAL A 5 11.41 -7.76 -0.61
N VAL A 6 10.49 -8.01 -1.54
CA VAL A 6 9.07 -7.72 -1.34
C VAL A 6 8.61 -8.48 -0.09
N LYS A 7 8.17 -7.75 0.92
CA LYS A 7 7.60 -8.29 2.16
C LYS A 7 6.10 -8.48 1.98
N SER A 8 5.44 -7.43 1.50
CA SER A 8 3.99 -7.35 1.41
C SER A 8 3.57 -6.62 0.15
N LYS A 9 2.41 -6.99 -0.41
CA LYS A 9 1.82 -6.32 -1.56
C LYS A 9 0.30 -6.35 -1.48
N ILE A 10 -0.33 -5.18 -1.65
CA ILE A 10 -1.76 -5.06 -1.93
C ILE A 10 -1.90 -4.71 -3.41
N HIS A 11 -2.50 -5.63 -4.18
CA HIS A 11 -2.56 -5.51 -5.62
C HIS A 11 -3.86 -4.85 -6.08
N ARG A 12 -3.73 -3.80 -6.91
CA ARG A 12 -4.81 -3.16 -7.67
C ARG A 12 -5.98 -2.67 -6.80
N VAL A 13 -5.67 -1.77 -5.88
CA VAL A 13 -6.68 -1.05 -5.10
C VAL A 13 -6.98 0.31 -5.69
N LYS A 14 -8.23 0.73 -5.58
CA LYS A 14 -8.74 1.99 -6.11
C LYS A 14 -8.57 3.11 -5.08
N VAL A 15 -8.02 4.25 -5.51
CA VAL A 15 -7.97 5.45 -4.66
C VAL A 15 -9.39 5.90 -4.32
N THR A 16 -9.70 5.95 -3.02
CA THR A 16 -10.98 6.43 -2.50
C THR A 16 -10.93 7.91 -2.14
N GLY A 17 -9.74 8.44 -1.84
CA GLY A 17 -9.56 9.84 -1.45
C GLY A 17 -8.16 10.39 -1.75
N ALA A 18 -8.07 11.71 -1.85
CA ALA A 18 -6.80 12.43 -1.95
C ALA A 18 -6.92 13.77 -1.20
N ASP A 19 -6.25 13.90 -0.05
CA ASP A 19 -6.31 15.10 0.78
C ASP A 19 -4.94 15.78 0.89
N LEU A 20 -4.79 16.89 0.17
CA LEU A 20 -3.56 17.67 0.14
C LEU A 20 -3.18 18.30 1.49
N ASN A 21 -4.17 18.63 2.32
CA ASN A 21 -3.95 19.41 3.55
C ASN A 21 -3.81 18.51 4.79
N TYR A 22 -4.01 17.20 4.65
CA TYR A 22 -3.76 16.23 5.70
C TYR A 22 -2.28 15.86 5.82
N ILE A 23 -1.88 15.35 6.99
CA ILE A 23 -0.51 14.92 7.28
C ILE A 23 -0.11 13.80 6.31
N GLY A 24 0.94 14.07 5.52
CA GLY A 24 1.39 13.19 4.43
C GLY A 24 1.61 11.74 4.88
N SER A 25 0.97 10.80 4.17
CA SER A 25 0.90 9.37 4.46
C SER A 25 0.00 8.70 3.40
N ILE A 26 -0.20 7.38 3.51
CA ILE A 26 -1.36 6.71 2.92
C ILE A 26 -2.23 6.14 4.04
N THR A 27 -3.52 6.45 4.03
CA THR A 27 -4.53 5.76 4.84
C THR A 27 -4.97 4.51 4.08
N ILE A 28 -4.92 3.35 4.74
CA ILE A 28 -5.30 2.05 4.17
C ILE A 28 -6.30 1.41 5.13
N ASP A 29 -7.40 0.86 4.62
CA ASP A 29 -8.29 -0.03 5.39
C ASP A 29 -7.46 -1.03 6.21
N GLU A 30 -7.70 -1.05 7.52
CA GLU A 30 -6.91 -1.85 8.45
C GLU A 30 -7.06 -3.37 8.19
N ASP A 31 -8.19 -3.83 7.62
CA ASP A 31 -8.34 -5.24 7.23
C ASP A 31 -7.39 -5.61 6.07
N LEU A 32 -7.17 -4.68 5.13
CA LEU A 32 -6.18 -4.85 4.07
C LEU A 32 -4.75 -4.85 4.60
N MET A 33 -4.47 -3.99 5.59
CA MET A 33 -3.17 -3.95 6.26
C MET A 33 -2.88 -5.27 6.96
N ASP A 34 -3.83 -5.80 7.73
CA ASP A 34 -3.70 -7.07 8.43
C ASP A 34 -3.48 -8.23 7.46
N ALA A 35 -4.29 -8.32 6.40
CA ALA A 35 -4.14 -9.35 5.38
C ALA A 35 -2.79 -9.27 4.65
N ALA A 36 -2.27 -8.06 4.45
CA ALA A 36 -0.98 -7.84 3.82
C ALA A 36 0.19 -7.89 4.80
N ASN A 37 -0.01 -8.07 6.11
CA ASN A 37 1.04 -7.95 7.12
C ASN A 37 1.78 -6.59 7.06
N ILE A 38 1.03 -5.50 6.86
CA ILE A 38 1.54 -4.12 6.87
C ILE A 38 1.21 -3.51 8.23
N ILE A 39 2.19 -2.87 8.88
CA ILE A 39 1.98 -2.22 10.18
C ILE A 39 1.88 -0.69 10.03
N ARG A 40 1.27 -0.04 11.03
CA ARG A 40 1.27 1.43 11.14
C ARG A 40 2.70 1.97 11.10
N GLY A 41 2.93 2.98 10.27
CA GLY A 41 4.24 3.62 10.11
C GLY A 41 5.20 2.86 9.20
N GLU A 42 4.80 1.71 8.64
CA GLU A 42 5.66 0.96 7.73
C GLU A 42 5.85 1.72 6.41
N LYS A 43 7.10 1.73 5.92
CA LYS A 43 7.42 2.29 4.60
C LYS A 43 6.70 1.51 3.51
N VAL A 44 5.97 2.23 2.66
CA VAL A 44 5.23 1.68 1.54
C VAL A 44 5.62 2.42 0.25
N GLN A 45 5.96 1.65 -0.77
CA GLN A 45 6.08 2.11 -2.13
C GLN A 45 4.72 2.01 -2.81
N ILE A 46 4.33 3.08 -3.47
CA ILE A 46 3.06 3.22 -4.18
C ILE A 46 3.40 3.37 -5.64
N VAL A 47 2.80 2.52 -6.47
CA VAL A 47 2.91 2.62 -7.93
C VAL A 47 1.51 2.79 -8.50
N ASN A 48 1.33 3.85 -9.29
CA ASN A 48 0.06 4.22 -9.87
C ASN A 48 -0.01 3.73 -11.32
N ASN A 49 -0.93 2.79 -11.61
CA ASN A 49 -1.08 2.21 -12.94
C ASN A 49 -1.69 3.20 -13.96
N ASN A 50 -2.38 4.24 -13.48
CA ASN A 50 -3.09 5.17 -14.34
C ASN A 50 -2.16 6.25 -14.91
N ASN A 51 -1.19 6.72 -14.13
CA ASN A 51 -0.31 7.83 -14.52
C ASN A 51 1.19 7.51 -14.47
N GLY A 52 1.58 6.31 -14.02
CA GLY A 52 2.97 5.86 -13.97
C GLY A 52 3.80 6.42 -12.81
N GLU A 53 3.23 7.25 -11.94
CA GLU A 53 3.92 7.79 -10.77
C GLU A 53 4.35 6.66 -9.83
N ARG A 54 5.54 6.85 -9.23
CA ARG A 54 6.14 5.94 -8.25
C ARG A 54 6.63 6.78 -7.08
N LEU A 55 6.08 6.54 -5.90
CA LEU A 55 6.43 7.32 -4.70
C LEU A 55 6.53 6.41 -3.48
N GLU A 56 7.15 6.93 -2.44
CA GLU A 56 7.30 6.24 -1.17
C GLU A 56 6.74 7.11 -0.06
N THR A 57 6.03 6.49 0.88
CA THR A 57 5.50 7.13 2.09
C THR A 57 5.39 6.08 3.19
N TYR A 58 4.58 6.31 4.22
CA TYR A 58 4.28 5.36 5.28
C TYR A 58 2.76 5.14 5.42
N ALA A 59 2.39 3.95 5.90
CA ALA A 59 1.00 3.55 6.08
C ALA A 59 0.38 4.00 7.41
N ILE A 60 -0.88 4.41 7.39
CA ILE A 60 -1.72 4.70 8.55
C ILE A 60 -3.01 3.87 8.42
N PRO A 61 -3.51 3.25 9.50
CA PRO A 61 -4.77 2.51 9.44
C PRO A 61 -5.97 3.45 9.29
N GLY A 62 -6.83 3.15 8.32
CA GLY A 62 -8.18 3.69 8.18
C GLY A 62 -9.21 2.78 8.85
N PRO A 63 -10.51 3.12 8.77
CA PRO A 63 -11.58 2.30 9.32
C PRO A 63 -11.61 0.91 8.68
N ARG A 64 -11.82 -0.12 9.49
CA ARG A 64 -11.97 -1.51 9.02
C ARG A 64 -13.18 -1.67 8.10
N SER A 65 -13.04 -2.56 7.12
CA SER A 65 -14.09 -2.93 6.16
C SER A 65 -14.66 -1.73 5.39
N SER A 66 -13.86 -0.68 5.20
CA SER A 66 -14.24 0.55 4.50
C SER A 66 -13.80 0.56 3.03
N GLY A 67 -12.78 -0.23 2.70
CA GLY A 67 -12.09 -0.18 1.42
C GLY A 67 -11.25 1.09 1.23
N GLU A 68 -11.02 1.87 2.29
CA GLU A 68 -10.35 3.15 2.21
C GLU A 68 -8.90 3.03 1.70
N ILE A 69 -8.58 3.86 0.70
CA ILE A 69 -7.25 4.11 0.15
C ILE A 69 -7.15 5.61 -0.11
N THR A 70 -6.65 6.34 0.88
CA THR A 70 -6.57 7.81 0.83
C THR A 70 -5.12 8.26 0.84
N LEU A 71 -4.70 9.01 -0.17
CA LEU A 71 -3.36 9.61 -0.22
C LEU A 71 -3.39 11.02 0.37
N ASN A 72 -2.53 11.24 1.37
CA ASN A 72 -2.50 12.49 2.12
C ASN A 72 -1.29 13.36 1.77
N GLY A 73 -1.39 14.66 2.01
CA GLY A 73 -0.30 15.62 1.87
C GLY A 73 0.21 15.72 0.43
N ALA A 74 1.53 15.81 0.27
CA ALA A 74 2.15 15.94 -1.05
C ALA A 74 1.82 14.77 -2.00
N ALA A 75 1.55 13.56 -1.47
CA ALA A 75 1.19 12.40 -2.27
C ALA A 75 -0.17 12.53 -2.95
N ALA A 76 -1.09 13.35 -2.38
CA ALA A 76 -2.38 13.64 -2.99
C ALA A 76 -2.26 14.30 -4.38
N ARG A 77 -1.13 14.97 -4.67
CA ARG A 77 -0.87 15.57 -6.01
C ARG A 77 -0.48 14.55 -7.08
N LYS A 78 -0.20 13.30 -6.69
CA LYS A 78 0.33 12.24 -7.56
C LYS A 78 -0.72 11.19 -7.92
N VAL A 79 -1.95 11.37 -7.45
CA VAL A 79 -3.07 10.46 -7.67
C VAL A 79 -4.36 11.25 -7.93
N ALA A 80 -5.33 10.60 -8.54
CA ALA A 80 -6.72 11.03 -8.56
C ALA A 80 -7.62 9.95 -7.94
N VAL A 81 -8.77 10.36 -7.39
CA VAL A 81 -9.80 9.40 -6.96
C VAL A 81 -10.19 8.51 -8.15
N GLY A 82 -10.22 7.20 -7.94
CA GLY A 82 -10.45 6.20 -8.98
C GLY A 82 -9.19 5.60 -9.61
N ASP A 83 -8.00 6.17 -9.36
CA ASP A 83 -6.74 5.58 -9.84
C ASP A 83 -6.50 4.20 -9.23
N ILE A 84 -5.84 3.32 -9.99
CA ILE A 84 -5.50 1.97 -9.56
C ILE A 84 -4.06 1.95 -9.07
N LEU A 85 -3.89 1.65 -7.79
CA LEU A 85 -2.59 1.58 -7.12
C LEU A 85 -2.18 0.13 -6.85
N ILE A 86 -0.87 -0.08 -6.76
CA ILE A 86 -0.28 -1.25 -6.13
C ILE A 86 0.60 -0.73 -4.98
N LEU A 87 0.38 -1.27 -3.79
CA LEU A 87 1.11 -0.92 -2.57
C LEU A 87 2.10 -2.03 -2.28
N ILE A 88 3.37 -1.69 -2.01
CA ILE A 88 4.44 -2.66 -1.81
C ILE A 88 5.26 -2.25 -0.59
N THR A 89 5.51 -3.17 0.34
CA THR A 89 6.52 -2.99 1.38
C THR A 89 7.69 -3.94 1.15
N TYR A 90 8.87 -3.54 1.62
CA TYR A 90 10.11 -4.29 1.46
C TYR A 90 10.75 -4.53 2.82
N ALA A 91 11.44 -5.66 2.96
CA ALA A 91 12.22 -5.97 4.15
C ALA A 91 13.66 -6.34 3.77
N TRP A 92 14.59 -5.94 4.63
CA TRP A 92 15.98 -6.37 4.55
C TRP A 92 16.11 -7.79 5.08
N MET A 93 16.75 -8.66 4.31
CA MET A 93 16.98 -10.05 4.68
C MET A 93 18.36 -10.51 4.21
N ASP A 94 18.94 -11.48 4.92
CA ASP A 94 20.05 -12.26 4.37
C ASP A 94 19.59 -13.08 3.16
N ILE A 95 20.46 -13.20 2.16
CA ILE A 95 20.11 -13.82 0.86
C ILE A 95 19.55 -15.25 1.01
N GLU A 96 20.10 -16.05 1.92
CA GLU A 96 19.61 -17.42 2.13
C GLU A 96 18.23 -17.48 2.78
N ALA A 97 17.89 -16.50 3.62
CA ALA A 97 16.54 -16.34 4.16
C ALA A 97 15.59 -15.78 3.09
N ALA A 98 16.03 -14.78 2.33
CA ALA A 98 15.28 -14.14 1.25
C ALA A 98 14.81 -15.14 0.18
N LYS A 99 15.65 -16.11 -0.19
CA LYS A 99 15.30 -17.18 -1.15
C LYS A 99 14.13 -18.07 -0.71
N LYS A 100 13.86 -18.14 0.59
CA LYS A 100 12.83 -18.99 1.20
C LYS A 100 11.64 -18.18 1.72
N PHE A 101 11.74 -16.86 1.72
CA PHE A 101 10.72 -15.98 2.24
C PHE A 101 9.50 -15.98 1.32
N ASN A 102 8.31 -16.15 1.91
CA ASN A 102 7.05 -16.09 1.18
C ASN A 102 6.34 -14.76 1.49
N PRO A 103 6.17 -13.85 0.51
CA PRO A 103 5.55 -12.56 0.75
C PRO A 103 4.05 -12.65 0.99
N SER A 104 3.51 -11.69 1.74
CA SER A 104 2.07 -11.50 1.91
C SER A 104 1.51 -10.76 0.69
N LEU A 105 0.84 -11.48 -0.21
CA LEU A 105 0.24 -10.92 -1.43
C LEU A 105 -1.28 -10.92 -1.31
N VAL A 106 -1.89 -9.73 -1.30
CA VAL A 106 -3.34 -9.54 -1.15
C VAL A 106 -3.94 -9.05 -2.47
N PHE A 107 -5.07 -9.65 -2.84
CA PHE A 107 -5.84 -9.34 -4.05
C PHE A 107 -7.28 -9.02 -3.65
N PRO A 108 -7.56 -7.78 -3.23
CA PRO A 108 -8.90 -7.36 -2.85
C PRO A 108 -9.85 -7.33 -4.04
N ASN A 109 -11.14 -7.20 -3.76
CA ASN A 109 -12.14 -6.96 -4.78
C ASN A 109 -11.90 -5.58 -5.44
N GLU A 110 -11.65 -5.55 -6.76
CA GLU A 110 -11.31 -4.31 -7.50
C GLU A 110 -12.45 -3.28 -7.56
N THR A 111 -13.68 -3.68 -7.19
CA THR A 111 -14.84 -2.77 -7.17
C THR A 111 -14.82 -1.89 -5.92
N ASN A 112 -14.62 -2.51 -4.76
CA ASN A 112 -14.82 -1.89 -3.44
C ASN A 112 -13.60 -1.97 -2.50
N ASN A 113 -12.48 -2.53 -2.96
CA ASN A 113 -11.26 -2.76 -2.18
C ASN A 113 -11.42 -3.68 -0.96
N LEU A 114 -12.53 -4.40 -0.78
CA LEU A 114 -12.73 -5.28 0.36
C LEU A 114 -12.12 -6.67 0.12
N LEU A 115 -11.86 -7.39 1.21
CA LEU A 115 -11.54 -8.82 1.18
C LEU A 115 -12.83 -9.62 0.92
N ASN A 116 -12.74 -10.70 0.15
CA ASN A 116 -13.87 -11.61 -0.13
C ASN A 116 -14.12 -12.59 1.01
#